data_AF-D8Q298-F1
#
_entry.id   AF-D8Q298-F1
#
_cell.length_a   1.000
_cell.length_b   1.000
_cell.length_c   1.000
_cell.angle_alpha   90.00
_cell.angle_beta   90.00
_cell.angle_gamma   90.00
#
_symmetry.space_group_name_H-M   'P 1'
#
loop_
_entity.id
_entity.type
_entity.pdbx_description
1 polymer ?
#
loop_
_entity_poly.entity_id
_entity_poly.type
_entity_poly.pdbx_seq_one_letter_code
_entity_poly.pdbx_strand_id
1 'polypeptide(L)'
;RSRASAEQIYNVCRARNIPVNTTDIPQLCDFSFTATHRFEHHETGQRSPIQIGVTTNGQGCRLAGRVKRDIIASIPKEIGAAVEKVGYMRSTVKDDLPEEDEHACEDGSTSTPNRPVPQRMPSDPETPAEQARRRMKWVAQVSEYWPIHKLAAMTAQDMAAVLSGDSLTVPQTPPTEPTLHTLDEPERKGRILLVGSGPGHPSLLTVATRDALTTHADLVLSDKLVPAAVLELIPPNVEVRIARKFPGNNDGAQNEMMEQAVEAARAGRTVVRLKQGDPVVYGRAGEEVLYFREHGFEPVVIPGVSSALAGPTFAGVPVTQRGVAESLMVCTGVGRKGRDVQLPGYERARTTVILMGVARLPQVVAALTDPAETTRRAGPAYPLHTPIAIVERASMPDQRVVYSTLKDIVLAMESSGEQRPPGMIVLGWA
;
A
#
# COMPACT_ATOMS: atom_id res chain seq x y z
N ARG A 1 10.88 14.08 52.20
CA ARG A 1 11.87 15.19 52.10
C ARG A 1 11.09 16.45 51.73
N SER A 2 11.53 17.64 52.13
CA SER A 2 10.83 18.88 51.78
C SER A 2 11.08 19.28 50.31
N ARG A 3 10.15 20.01 49.69
CA ARG A 3 10.30 20.54 48.33
C ARG A 3 11.56 21.39 48.17
N ALA A 4 11.88 22.21 49.18
CA ALA A 4 13.09 23.03 49.22
C ALA A 4 14.37 22.19 49.15
N SER A 5 14.41 21.04 49.84
CA SER A 5 15.53 20.10 49.76
C SER A 5 15.66 19.49 48.36
N ALA A 6 14.55 19.19 47.68
CA ALA A 6 14.58 18.69 46.30
C ALA A 6 15.08 19.74 45.30
N GLU A 7 14.66 21.01 45.43
CA GLU A 7 15.13 22.12 44.60
C GLU A 7 16.63 22.39 44.79
N GLN A 8 17.12 22.32 46.03
CA GLN A 8 18.54 22.46 46.31
C GLN A 8 19.37 21.33 45.67
N ILE A 9 18.93 20.08 45.78
CA ILE A 9 19.58 18.94 45.13
C ILE A 9 19.55 19.10 43.61
N TYR A 10 18.41 19.50 43.04
CA TYR A 10 18.25 19.74 41.61
C TYR A 10 19.27 20.76 41.10
N ASN A 11 19.39 21.91 41.75
CA ASN A 11 20.33 22.96 41.35
C ASN A 11 21.80 22.51 41.46
N VAL A 12 22.15 21.76 42.51
CA VAL A 12 23.50 21.23 42.75
C VAL A 12 23.89 20.19 41.70
N CYS A 13 22.96 19.31 41.31
CA CYS A 13 23.13 18.30 40.27
C CYS A 13 23.26 18.96 38.88
N ARG A 14 22.38 19.91 38.57
CA ARG A 14 22.39 20.67 37.31
C ARG A 14 23.70 21.43 37.12
N ALA A 15 24.21 22.08 38.16
CA ALA A 15 25.50 22.79 38.12
C ALA A 15 26.71 21.87 37.85
N ARG A 16 26.56 20.56 38.10
CA ARG A 16 27.60 19.54 37.87
C ARG A 16 27.34 18.68 36.63
N ASN A 17 26.34 19.01 35.82
CA ASN A 17 25.89 18.19 34.68
C ASN A 17 25.54 16.75 35.08
N ILE A 18 24.99 16.57 36.28
CA ILE A 18 24.50 15.28 36.77
C ILE A 18 22.99 15.26 36.54
N PRO A 19 22.46 14.38 35.65
CA PRO A 19 21.02 14.26 35.45
C PRO A 19 20.33 13.83 36.74
N VAL A 20 19.23 14.49 37.10
CA VAL A 20 18.45 14.14 38.28
C VAL A 20 16.99 13.83 37.93
N ASN A 21 16.42 12.87 38.64
CA ASN A 21 14.98 12.58 38.62
C ASN A 21 14.45 12.69 40.05
N THR A 22 13.42 13.50 40.24
CA THR A 22 12.75 13.70 41.52
C THR A 22 11.37 13.06 41.47
N THR A 23 11.15 12.03 42.30
CA THR A 23 9.85 11.36 42.43
C THR A 23 8.75 12.36 42.80
N ASP A 24 7.60 12.27 42.13
CA ASP A 24 6.41 13.11 42.32
C ASP A 24 6.57 14.62 42.01
N ILE A 25 7.72 15.07 41.49
CA ILE A 25 7.95 16.48 41.10
C ILE A 25 8.56 16.55 39.69
N PRO A 26 7.75 16.39 38.61
CA PRO A 26 8.24 16.38 37.23
C PRO A 26 9.00 17.66 36.81
N GLN A 27 8.74 18.78 37.48
CA GLN A 27 9.40 20.07 37.23
C GLN A 27 10.89 20.08 37.64
N LEU A 28 11.30 19.14 38.49
CA LEU A 28 12.67 18.99 39.00
C LEU A 28 13.30 17.69 38.48
N CYS A 29 12.98 17.32 37.24
CA CYS A 29 13.50 16.15 36.55
C CYS A 29 14.15 16.55 35.23
N ASP A 30 15.38 16.09 35.00
CA ASP A 30 16.04 16.20 33.69
C ASP A 30 15.66 15.02 32.76
N PHE A 31 15.20 13.91 33.34
CA PHE A 31 14.72 12.73 32.62
C PHE A 31 13.56 12.05 33.36
N SER A 32 12.82 11.19 32.67
CA SER A 32 11.74 10.38 33.26
C SER A 32 12.03 8.89 33.11
N PHE A 33 11.75 8.11 34.14
CA PHE A 33 11.79 6.65 34.03
C PHE A 33 10.73 6.16 33.04
N THR A 34 11.16 5.30 32.12
CA THR A 34 10.28 4.72 31.10
C THR A 34 9.56 3.50 31.67
N ALA A 35 8.34 3.27 31.19
CA ALA A 35 7.71 1.97 31.32
C ALA A 35 8.46 1.00 30.40
N THR A 36 9.33 0.17 30.98
CA THR A 36 10.18 -0.73 30.22
C THR A 36 9.54 -2.10 29.99
N HIS A 37 9.94 -2.73 28.90
CA HIS A 37 9.74 -4.15 28.64
C HIS A 37 10.98 -4.68 27.94
N ARG A 38 11.48 -5.82 28.41
CA ARG A 38 12.60 -6.53 27.81
C ARG A 38 12.05 -7.82 27.23
N PHE A 39 12.28 -8.06 25.95
CA PHE A 39 11.76 -9.23 25.26
C PHE A 39 12.53 -10.48 25.70
N GLU A 40 11.89 -11.63 25.57
CA GLU A 40 12.50 -12.93 25.84
C GLU A 40 12.79 -13.64 24.52
N HIS A 41 13.82 -14.48 24.51
CA HIS A 41 14.10 -15.37 23.41
C HIS A 41 13.00 -16.44 23.34
N HIS A 42 12.32 -16.55 22.21
CA HIS A 42 11.15 -17.41 22.06
C HIS A 42 11.43 -18.90 22.32
N GLU A 43 12.63 -19.41 22.01
CA GLU A 43 13.01 -20.81 22.26
C GLU A 43 13.58 -21.09 23.67
N THR A 44 14.45 -20.21 24.18
CA THR A 44 15.19 -20.46 25.44
C THR A 44 14.53 -19.80 26.66
N GLY A 45 13.59 -18.87 26.45
CA GLY A 45 12.96 -18.08 27.51
C GLY A 45 13.90 -17.09 28.21
N GLN A 46 15.15 -16.96 27.74
CA GLN A 46 16.11 -16.05 28.35
C GLN A 46 15.84 -14.60 27.92
N ARG A 47 16.26 -13.64 28.76
CA ARG A 47 16.07 -12.21 28.46
C ARG A 47 16.96 -11.78 27.31
N SER A 48 16.34 -11.43 26.18
CA SER A 48 17.04 -10.97 24.98
C SER A 48 17.70 -9.60 25.17
N PRO A 49 18.60 -9.16 24.27
CA PRO A 49 19.24 -7.85 24.34
C PRO A 49 18.29 -6.68 24.01
N ILE A 50 17.14 -6.93 23.40
CA ILE A 50 16.21 -5.88 22.99
C ILE A 50 15.26 -5.47 24.13
N GLN A 51 15.15 -4.16 24.32
CA GLN A 51 14.29 -3.52 25.29
C GLN A 51 13.59 -2.32 24.69
N ILE A 52 12.35 -2.09 25.12
CA ILE A 52 11.57 -0.90 24.77
C ILE A 52 11.22 -0.16 26.05
N GLY A 53 11.35 1.17 26.03
CA GLY A 53 10.91 2.06 27.08
C GLY A 53 9.91 3.08 26.53
N VAL A 54 8.75 3.19 27.17
CA VAL A 54 7.74 4.21 26.82
C VAL A 54 7.61 5.22 27.96
N THR A 55 7.71 6.51 27.67
CA THR A 55 7.50 7.60 28.64
C THR A 55 6.47 8.60 28.09
N THR A 56 5.71 9.21 29.00
CA THR A 56 4.82 10.36 28.73
C THR A 56 5.30 11.60 29.47
N ASN A 57 6.58 11.63 29.88
CA ASN A 57 7.21 12.72 30.63
C ASN A 57 6.39 13.14 31.86
N GLY A 58 5.87 12.14 32.58
CA GLY A 58 5.06 12.34 33.79
C GLY A 58 3.60 12.76 33.55
N GLN A 59 3.17 13.01 32.31
CA GLN A 59 1.82 13.49 32.01
C GLN A 59 0.74 12.39 31.97
N GLY A 60 1.15 11.11 31.96
CA GLY A 60 0.18 10.01 31.90
C GLY A 60 0.83 8.64 32.07
N CYS A 61 1.17 8.26 33.30
CA CYS A 61 1.85 6.99 33.59
C CYS A 61 1.05 5.75 33.14
N ARG A 62 -0.29 5.77 33.31
CA ARG A 62 -1.16 4.67 32.85
C ARG A 62 -1.25 4.59 31.33
N LEU A 63 -1.18 5.73 30.64
CA LEU A 63 -1.18 5.79 29.18
C LEU A 63 0.14 5.22 28.62
N ALA A 64 1.28 5.55 29.22
CA ALA A 64 2.57 4.95 28.87
C ALA A 64 2.53 3.41 28.98
N GLY A 65 1.91 2.88 30.04
CA GLY A 65 1.71 1.45 30.21
C GLY A 65 0.78 0.81 29.16
N ARG A 66 -0.26 1.51 28.70
CA ARG A 66 -1.13 1.05 27.61
C ARG A 66 -0.38 1.02 26.28
N VAL A 67 0.25 2.13 25.90
CA VAL A 67 1.03 2.24 24.65
C VAL A 67 2.12 1.17 24.61
N LYS A 68 2.80 0.92 25.73
CA LYS A 68 3.77 -0.17 25.85
C LYS A 68 3.15 -1.54 25.49
N ARG A 69 1.97 -1.87 26.00
CA ARG A 69 1.29 -3.14 25.68
C ARG A 69 0.92 -3.24 24.21
N ASP A 70 0.42 -2.16 23.62
CA ASP A 70 0.05 -2.12 22.20
C ASP A 70 1.28 -2.32 21.31
N ILE A 71 2.42 -1.70 21.66
CA ILE A 71 3.70 -1.89 20.98
C ILE A 71 4.16 -3.36 21.11
N ILE A 72 4.17 -3.92 22.33
CA ILE A 72 4.57 -5.33 22.55
C ILE A 72 3.71 -6.28 21.72
N ALA A 73 2.40 -6.03 21.61
CA ALA A 73 1.48 -6.87 20.83
C ALA A 73 1.72 -6.78 19.31
N SER A 74 2.27 -5.67 18.82
CA SER A 74 2.54 -5.44 17.40
C SER A 74 3.86 -6.03 16.90
N ILE A 75 4.80 -6.33 17.80
CA ILE A 75 6.14 -6.81 17.46
C ILE A 75 6.18 -8.34 17.42
N PRO A 76 6.81 -8.98 16.42
CA PRO A 76 6.95 -10.43 16.35
C PRO A 76 7.66 -11.02 17.57
N LYS A 77 7.25 -12.22 18.00
CA LYS A 77 7.81 -12.88 19.19
C LYS A 77 9.28 -13.28 19.00
N GLU A 78 9.69 -13.44 17.75
CA GLU A 78 11.02 -13.90 17.34
C GLU A 78 12.07 -12.77 17.34
N ILE A 79 11.67 -11.52 17.62
CA ILE A 79 12.55 -10.34 17.57
C ILE A 79 13.79 -10.49 18.46
N GLY A 80 13.65 -11.14 19.63
CA GLY A 80 14.76 -11.37 20.54
C GLY A 80 15.86 -12.21 19.89
N ALA A 81 15.47 -13.30 19.22
CA ALA A 81 16.39 -14.17 18.49
C ALA A 81 17.05 -13.45 17.32
N ALA A 82 16.28 -12.68 16.54
CA ALA A 82 16.82 -11.89 15.42
C ALA A 82 17.92 -10.92 15.88
N VAL A 83 17.71 -10.21 16.99
CA VAL A 83 18.69 -9.27 17.55
C VAL A 83 19.96 -9.98 18.01
N GLU A 84 19.83 -11.16 18.60
CA GLU A 84 21.00 -11.97 19.00
C GLU A 84 21.81 -12.45 17.80
N LYS A 85 21.16 -12.90 16.71
CA LYS A 85 21.83 -13.32 15.47
C LYS A 85 22.58 -12.17 14.80
N VAL A 86 21.95 -11.00 14.71
CA VAL A 86 22.61 -9.79 14.20
C VAL A 86 23.78 -9.38 15.11
N GLY A 87 23.58 -9.42 16.43
CA GLY A 87 24.64 -9.15 17.41
C GLY A 87 25.84 -10.07 17.24
N TYR A 88 25.60 -11.37 17.06
CA TYR A 88 26.62 -12.37 16.79
C TYR A 88 27.39 -12.08 15.50
N MET A 89 26.69 -11.78 14.38
CA MET A 89 27.36 -11.41 13.13
C MET A 89 28.23 -10.15 13.28
N ARG A 90 27.77 -9.16 14.06
CA ARG A 90 28.55 -7.94 14.33
C ARG A 90 29.79 -8.21 15.18
N SER A 91 29.70 -9.04 16.22
CA SER A 91 30.85 -9.38 17.05
C SER A 91 31.89 -10.15 16.25
N THR A 92 31.46 -11.12 15.44
CA THR A 92 32.37 -11.90 14.58
C THR A 92 33.18 -11.00 13.62
N VAL A 93 32.56 -9.95 13.06
CA VAL A 93 33.28 -9.00 12.20
C VAL A 93 34.22 -8.09 13.00
N LYS A 94 33.88 -7.78 14.25
CA LYS A 94 34.74 -6.97 15.13
C LYS A 94 35.97 -7.75 15.61
N ASP A 95 35.80 -9.03 15.93
CA ASP A 95 36.91 -9.88 16.40
C ASP A 95 37.98 -10.11 15.31
N ASP A 96 37.64 -9.92 14.03
CA ASP A 96 38.56 -9.99 12.88
C ASP A 96 39.42 -8.72 12.68
N LEU A 97 39.21 -7.64 13.47
CA LEU A 97 39.92 -6.37 13.35
C LEU A 97 41.06 -6.22 14.38
N PRO A 98 42.23 -5.67 13.99
CA PRO A 98 43.26 -5.25 14.95
C PRO A 98 42.79 -4.03 15.78
N GLU A 99 43.19 -3.97 17.07
CA GLU A 99 42.72 -2.98 18.06
C GLU A 99 42.84 -1.50 17.61
N GLU A 100 43.76 -1.17 16.69
CA GLU A 100 43.97 0.20 16.20
C GLU A 100 42.86 0.70 15.24
N ASP A 101 42.02 -0.19 14.70
CA ASP A 101 40.97 0.14 13.71
C ASP A 101 39.52 0.07 14.25
N GLU A 102 39.32 -0.26 15.53
CA GLU A 102 37.98 -0.43 16.13
C GLU A 102 37.09 0.82 16.02
N HIS A 103 37.69 2.01 16.06
CA HIS A 103 36.98 3.30 15.98
C HIS A 103 36.54 3.67 14.56
N ALA A 104 37.06 3.02 13.52
CA ALA A 104 36.71 3.34 12.14
C ALA A 104 35.39 2.69 11.67
N CYS A 105 34.82 1.76 12.45
CA CYS A 105 33.55 1.10 12.12
C CYS A 105 32.31 1.81 12.70
N GLU A 106 32.49 2.90 13.45
CA GLU A 106 31.39 3.74 13.98
C GLU A 106 31.21 5.04 13.18
N ASP A 107 31.55 5.04 11.89
CA ASP A 107 31.44 6.24 11.07
C ASP A 107 29.98 6.51 10.67
N GLY A 108 29.32 7.34 11.49
CA GLY A 108 28.16 8.15 11.12
C GLY A 108 28.51 9.26 10.11
N SER A 109 29.45 9.01 9.19
CA SER A 109 29.82 9.99 8.17
C SER A 109 28.74 9.98 7.08
N THR A 110 27.95 11.05 7.03
CA THR A 110 27.10 11.35 5.88
C THR A 110 27.98 11.53 4.66
N SER A 111 27.94 10.60 3.69
CA SER A 111 28.60 10.83 2.40
C SER A 111 27.94 12.04 1.75
N THR A 112 28.68 13.14 1.62
CA THR A 112 28.19 14.29 0.86
C THR A 112 28.12 13.90 -0.62
N PRO A 113 27.09 14.34 -1.37
CA PRO A 113 26.89 13.98 -2.79
C PRO A 113 28.03 14.35 -3.74
N ASN A 114 29.00 15.13 -3.27
CA ASN A 114 29.99 15.84 -4.09
C ASN A 114 31.40 15.24 -4.03
N ARG A 115 31.59 14.07 -3.40
CA ARG A 115 32.88 13.37 -3.43
C ARG A 115 32.74 12.07 -4.23
N PRO A 116 33.39 11.94 -5.40
CA PRO A 116 33.37 10.71 -6.17
C PRO A 116 33.88 9.56 -5.30
N VAL A 117 33.12 8.46 -5.26
CA VAL A 117 33.59 7.21 -4.65
C VAL A 117 34.79 6.73 -5.47
N PRO A 118 35.97 6.48 -4.85
CA PRO A 118 37.10 5.94 -5.57
C PRO A 118 36.70 4.63 -6.26
N GLN A 119 36.78 4.60 -7.59
CA GLN A 119 36.55 3.38 -8.35
C GLN A 119 37.80 2.52 -8.31
N ARG A 120 37.63 1.26 -7.90
CA ARG A 120 38.71 0.29 -7.71
C ARG A 120 39.30 -0.13 -9.07
N MET A 121 40.62 -0.21 -9.15
CA MET A 121 41.30 -0.97 -10.21
C MET A 121 41.34 -2.45 -9.79
N PRO A 122 41.18 -3.42 -10.71
CA PRO A 122 41.10 -4.86 -10.38
C PRO A 122 42.34 -5.50 -9.73
N SER A 123 43.42 -4.75 -9.48
CA SER A 123 44.74 -5.27 -9.13
C SER A 123 45.17 -5.07 -7.66
N ASP A 124 44.38 -4.42 -6.80
CA ASP A 124 44.75 -4.20 -5.40
C ASP A 124 44.10 -5.23 -4.45
N PRO A 125 44.88 -5.99 -3.65
CA PRO A 125 44.34 -6.91 -2.66
C PRO A 125 43.65 -6.14 -1.52
N GLU A 126 42.46 -6.62 -1.12
CA GLU A 126 41.66 -6.04 -0.03
C GLU A 126 42.43 -6.19 1.30
N THR A 127 42.61 -5.07 2.03
CA THR A 127 43.20 -5.13 3.36
C THR A 127 42.21 -5.78 4.35
N PRO A 128 42.69 -6.42 5.44
CA PRO A 128 41.80 -7.00 6.45
C PRO A 128 40.78 -6.00 7.02
N ALA A 129 41.20 -4.74 7.20
CA ALA A 129 40.34 -3.65 7.67
C ALA A 129 39.25 -3.26 6.65
N GLU A 130 39.58 -3.23 5.36
CA GLU A 130 38.59 -3.02 4.28
C GLU A 130 37.58 -4.17 4.19
N GLN A 131 38.05 -5.40 4.34
CA GLN A 131 37.21 -6.59 4.33
C GLN A 131 36.21 -6.56 5.50
N ALA A 132 36.67 -6.25 6.71
CA ALA A 132 35.81 -6.11 7.88
C ALA A 132 34.78 -4.96 7.72
N ARG A 133 35.17 -3.80 7.16
CA ARG A 133 34.23 -2.71 6.84
C ARG A 133 33.16 -3.14 5.83
N ARG A 134 33.55 -3.89 4.79
CA ARG A 134 32.60 -4.46 3.81
C ARG A 134 31.60 -5.42 4.48
N ARG A 135 32.09 -6.34 5.32
CA ARG A 135 31.26 -7.27 6.08
C ARG A 135 30.31 -6.55 7.03
N MET A 136 30.78 -5.55 7.76
CA MET A 136 29.96 -4.75 8.68
C MET A 136 28.85 -3.99 7.94
N LYS A 137 29.16 -3.43 6.77
CA LYS A 137 28.16 -2.78 5.89
C LYS A 137 27.09 -3.79 5.43
N TRP A 138 27.49 -5.02 5.13
CA TRP A 138 26.55 -6.07 4.74
C TRP A 138 25.65 -6.52 5.89
N VAL A 139 26.20 -6.66 7.09
CA VAL A 139 25.41 -6.93 8.32
C VAL A 139 24.40 -5.81 8.57
N ALA A 140 24.78 -4.54 8.36
CA ALA A 140 23.87 -3.41 8.47
C ALA A 140 22.71 -3.51 7.45
N GLN A 141 23.01 -3.77 6.18
CA GLN A 141 21.99 -3.93 5.14
C GLN A 141 21.05 -5.12 5.41
N VAL A 142 21.58 -6.26 5.85
CA VAL A 142 20.77 -7.41 6.23
C VAL A 142 19.87 -7.08 7.42
N SER A 143 20.38 -6.37 8.43
CA SER A 143 19.56 -5.96 9.58
C SER A 143 18.45 -4.97 9.24
N GLU A 144 18.63 -4.15 8.20
CA GLU A 144 17.66 -3.14 7.77
C GLU A 144 16.57 -3.72 6.85
N TYR A 145 16.94 -4.59 5.91
CA TYR A 145 16.04 -5.01 4.83
C TYR A 145 15.47 -6.43 4.97
N TRP A 146 16.04 -7.29 5.82
CA TRP A 146 15.53 -8.66 5.95
C TRP A 146 14.36 -8.77 6.94
N PRO A 147 13.33 -9.59 6.63
CA PRO A 147 12.25 -9.86 7.56
C PRO A 147 12.76 -10.46 8.89
N ILE A 148 12.18 -10.03 10.02
CA ILE A 148 12.56 -10.44 11.38
C ILE A 148 12.56 -11.98 11.54
N HIS A 149 11.55 -12.67 11.02
CA HIS A 149 11.46 -14.13 11.10
C HIS A 149 12.62 -14.83 10.37
N LYS A 150 13.13 -14.25 9.27
CA LYS A 150 14.26 -14.78 8.51
C LYS A 150 15.55 -14.63 9.30
N LEU A 151 15.76 -13.47 9.93
CA LEU A 151 16.91 -13.22 10.79
C LEU A 151 16.92 -14.15 12.01
N ALA A 152 15.75 -14.37 12.63
CA ALA A 152 15.62 -15.27 13.77
C ALA A 152 15.97 -16.73 13.42
N ALA A 153 15.60 -17.19 12.22
CA ALA A 153 15.80 -18.56 11.75
C ALA A 153 17.22 -18.85 11.22
N MET A 154 18.14 -17.87 11.22
CA MET A 154 19.48 -18.06 10.65
C MET A 154 20.31 -19.10 11.42
N THR A 155 20.84 -20.07 10.68
CA THR A 155 21.84 -21.01 11.18
C THR A 155 23.23 -20.36 11.23
N ALA A 156 24.19 -21.00 11.90
CA ALA A 156 25.58 -20.54 11.90
C ALA A 156 26.18 -20.49 10.48
N GLN A 157 25.76 -21.42 9.62
CA GLN A 157 26.18 -21.45 8.21
C GLN A 157 25.59 -20.28 7.42
N ASP A 158 24.30 -19.97 7.63
CA ASP A 158 23.66 -18.81 6.97
C ASP A 158 24.34 -17.50 7.37
N MET A 159 24.66 -17.35 8.66
CA MET A 159 25.37 -16.17 9.17
C MET A 159 26.78 -16.06 8.58
N ALA A 160 27.51 -17.17 8.46
CA ALA A 160 28.84 -17.18 7.83
C ALA A 160 28.76 -16.82 6.33
N ALA A 161 27.74 -17.28 5.62
CA ALA A 161 27.51 -16.93 4.21
C ALA A 161 27.16 -15.44 4.02
N VAL A 162 26.35 -14.86 4.92
CA VAL A 162 26.17 -13.39 4.93
C VAL A 162 27.52 -12.69 5.08
N LEU A 163 28.35 -13.14 6.02
CA LEU A 163 29.63 -12.51 6.28
C LEU A 163 30.68 -12.71 5.18
N SER A 164 30.64 -13.78 4.38
CA SER A 164 31.54 -13.91 3.23
C SER A 164 31.19 -12.94 2.09
N GLY A 165 29.96 -12.41 2.09
CA GLY A 165 29.40 -11.63 1.00
C GLY A 165 28.98 -12.51 -0.18
N ASP A 166 28.95 -13.83 0.02
CA ASP A 166 28.16 -14.69 -0.86
C ASP A 166 26.71 -14.28 -0.63
N SER A 167 26.08 -13.78 -1.69
CA SER A 167 24.64 -13.57 -1.66
C SER A 167 24.03 -14.86 -1.14
N LEU A 168 23.31 -14.79 -0.02
CA LEU A 168 22.43 -15.87 0.41
C LEU A 168 21.42 -16.06 -0.71
N THR A 169 21.79 -16.92 -1.65
CA THR A 169 20.90 -17.56 -2.58
C THR A 169 19.84 -18.20 -1.71
N VAL A 170 18.58 -17.80 -1.95
CA VAL A 170 17.42 -18.65 -1.65
C VAL A 170 17.84 -20.08 -1.99
N PRO A 171 17.68 -21.10 -1.13
CA PRO A 171 18.25 -22.41 -1.35
C PRO A 171 17.94 -22.88 -2.78
N GLN A 172 18.97 -22.81 -3.62
CA GLN A 172 18.97 -23.44 -4.92
C GLN A 172 19.45 -24.85 -4.65
N THR A 173 18.65 -25.81 -5.09
CA THR A 173 19.00 -27.21 -5.24
C THR A 173 20.45 -27.31 -5.78
N PRO A 174 21.31 -28.20 -5.25
CA PRO A 174 22.73 -28.23 -5.61
C PRO A 174 22.92 -28.34 -7.13
N PRO A 175 23.97 -27.70 -7.69
CA PRO A 175 24.22 -27.72 -9.13
C PRO A 175 24.62 -29.13 -9.55
N THR A 176 23.74 -29.79 -10.30
CA THR A 176 24.11 -30.94 -11.12
C THR A 176 25.14 -30.48 -12.15
N GLU A 177 26.30 -31.12 -12.20
CA GLU A 177 27.21 -31.03 -13.35
C GLU A 177 26.40 -31.20 -14.65
N PRO A 178 26.74 -30.48 -15.74
CA PRO A 178 26.01 -30.62 -17.00
C PRO A 178 26.29 -32.02 -17.54
N THR A 179 25.41 -32.95 -17.20
CA THR A 179 25.23 -34.17 -17.97
C THR A 179 24.82 -33.77 -19.38
N LEU A 180 25.06 -34.62 -20.38
CA LEU A 180 24.66 -34.45 -21.79
C LEU A 180 23.14 -34.21 -22.03
N HIS A 181 22.38 -33.96 -20.96
CA HIS A 181 20.95 -33.74 -20.88
C HIS A 181 20.57 -32.45 -20.12
N THR A 182 21.40 -31.39 -20.10
CA THR A 182 21.00 -30.07 -19.58
C THR A 182 19.66 -29.66 -20.20
N LEU A 183 18.59 -29.71 -19.40
CA LEU A 183 17.31 -29.14 -19.75
C LEU A 183 17.45 -27.63 -19.61
N ASP A 184 17.16 -26.88 -20.68
CA ASP A 184 17.09 -25.42 -20.64
C ASP A 184 16.26 -24.99 -19.41
N GLU A 185 16.84 -24.17 -18.52
CA GLU A 185 16.02 -23.52 -17.49
C GLU A 185 14.93 -22.75 -18.23
N PRO A 186 13.63 -22.99 -17.93
CA PRO A 186 12.59 -22.28 -18.63
C PRO A 186 12.79 -20.79 -18.34
N GLU A 187 12.96 -20.00 -19.40
CA GLU A 187 12.99 -18.53 -19.31
C GLU A 187 11.92 -18.10 -18.31
N ARG A 188 12.30 -17.31 -17.30
CA ARG A 188 11.36 -16.75 -16.32
C ARG A 188 10.27 -16.01 -17.08
N LYS A 189 9.12 -16.68 -17.28
CA LYS A 189 7.97 -16.07 -17.92
C LYS A 189 7.56 -14.88 -17.08
N GLY A 190 7.42 -13.73 -17.73
CA GLY A 190 6.87 -12.55 -17.09
C GLY A 190 5.45 -12.82 -16.61
N ARG A 191 4.93 -11.93 -15.77
CA ARG A 191 3.61 -12.09 -15.15
C ARG A 191 2.81 -10.82 -15.28
N ILE A 192 1.49 -10.97 -15.34
CA ILE A 192 0.56 -9.85 -15.46
C ILE A 192 -0.29 -9.79 -14.19
N LEU A 193 -0.30 -8.64 -13.53
CA LEU A 193 -1.17 -8.35 -12.39
C LEU A 193 -2.22 -7.33 -12.82
N LEU A 194 -3.49 -7.70 -12.70
CA LEU A 194 -4.63 -6.84 -13.01
C LEU A 194 -5.21 -6.31 -11.71
N VAL A 195 -4.96 -5.04 -11.39
CA VAL A 195 -5.14 -4.52 -10.04
C VAL A 195 -6.08 -3.32 -9.99
N GLY A 196 -6.88 -3.24 -8.93
CA GLY A 196 -7.79 -2.12 -8.68
C GLY A 196 -7.16 -1.01 -7.86
N SER A 197 -7.24 0.23 -8.32
CA SER A 197 -6.71 1.41 -7.62
C SER A 197 -7.63 1.94 -6.51
N GLY A 198 -8.86 1.43 -6.41
CA GLY A 198 -9.90 2.04 -5.58
C GLY A 198 -10.52 3.31 -6.19
N PRO A 199 -11.43 3.99 -5.48
CA PRO A 199 -12.23 5.09 -6.02
C PRO A 199 -11.42 6.36 -6.28
N GLY A 200 -10.35 6.59 -5.50
CA GLY A 200 -9.35 7.61 -5.82
C GLY A 200 -8.30 7.86 -4.75
N HIS A 201 -8.66 7.91 -3.47
CA HIS A 201 -7.72 8.17 -2.39
C HIS A 201 -6.67 7.05 -2.27
N PRO A 202 -5.35 7.36 -2.18
CA PRO A 202 -4.30 6.35 -2.09
C PRO A 202 -4.44 5.35 -0.93
N SER A 203 -4.97 5.81 0.21
CA SER A 203 -5.23 4.94 1.38
C SER A 203 -6.32 3.88 1.16
N LEU A 204 -7.07 3.94 0.06
CA LEU A 204 -8.06 2.93 -0.32
C LEU A 204 -7.49 1.86 -1.27
N LEU A 205 -6.20 1.94 -1.58
CA LEU A 205 -5.50 0.82 -2.19
C LEU A 205 -5.50 -0.35 -1.21
N THR A 206 -5.75 -1.54 -1.73
CA THR A 206 -5.47 -2.74 -0.96
C THR A 206 -3.96 -2.84 -0.74
N VAL A 207 -3.55 -3.51 0.35
CA VAL A 207 -2.14 -3.82 0.60
C VAL A 207 -1.53 -4.55 -0.60
N ALA A 208 -2.26 -5.50 -1.18
CA ALA A 208 -1.83 -6.24 -2.35
C ALA A 208 -1.63 -5.36 -3.59
N THR A 209 -2.54 -4.40 -3.87
CA THR A 209 -2.36 -3.46 -4.99
C THR A 209 -1.15 -2.56 -4.74
N ARG A 210 -0.99 -2.04 -3.53
CA ARG A 210 0.17 -1.19 -3.20
C ARG A 210 1.48 -1.94 -3.40
N ASP A 211 1.60 -3.14 -2.84
CA ASP A 211 2.80 -3.96 -2.94
C ASP A 211 3.08 -4.38 -4.41
N ALA A 212 2.03 -4.63 -5.19
CA ALA A 212 2.16 -4.86 -6.64
C ALA A 212 2.78 -3.64 -7.35
N LEU A 213 2.34 -2.43 -7.04
CA LEU A 213 2.84 -1.19 -7.63
C LEU A 213 4.25 -0.83 -7.17
N THR A 214 4.58 -1.05 -5.89
CA THR A 214 5.83 -0.56 -5.28
C THR A 214 6.98 -1.55 -5.31
N THR A 215 6.68 -2.84 -5.30
CA THR A 215 7.69 -3.89 -5.04
C THR A 215 7.83 -4.87 -6.20
N HIS A 216 6.79 -5.02 -7.01
CA HIS A 216 6.75 -6.06 -8.03
C HIS A 216 6.73 -5.56 -9.46
N ALA A 217 6.26 -4.33 -9.71
CA ALA A 217 6.09 -3.82 -11.06
C ALA A 217 7.43 -3.48 -11.73
N ASP A 218 7.64 -3.99 -12.94
CA ASP A 218 8.64 -3.48 -13.87
C ASP A 218 8.02 -2.45 -14.83
N LEU A 219 6.74 -2.66 -15.17
CA LEU A 219 5.94 -1.81 -16.04
C LEU A 219 4.53 -1.64 -15.44
N VAL A 220 4.07 -0.41 -15.31
CA VAL A 220 2.68 -0.09 -14.93
C VAL A 220 1.92 0.46 -16.13
N LEU A 221 0.84 -0.21 -16.49
CA LEU A 221 -0.11 0.20 -17.53
C LEU A 221 -1.37 0.75 -16.87
N SER A 222 -1.48 2.07 -16.76
CA SER A 222 -2.55 2.75 -16.03
C SER A 222 -3.67 3.24 -16.93
N ASP A 223 -4.92 3.11 -16.47
CA ASP A 223 -6.04 3.86 -17.04
C ASP A 223 -5.89 5.38 -16.79
N LYS A 224 -6.45 6.18 -17.70
CA LYS A 224 -6.47 7.66 -17.60
C LYS A 224 -7.17 8.19 -16.34
N LEU A 225 -8.14 7.44 -15.82
CA LEU A 225 -8.95 7.89 -14.69
C LEU A 225 -8.32 7.60 -13.31
N VAL A 226 -7.18 6.90 -13.26
CA VAL A 226 -6.45 6.70 -12.02
C VAL A 226 -5.89 8.04 -11.54
N PRO A 227 -6.13 8.45 -10.29
CA PRO A 227 -5.66 9.74 -9.80
C PRO A 227 -4.13 9.84 -9.69
N ALA A 228 -3.61 11.06 -9.86
CA ALA A 228 -2.18 11.34 -9.77
C ALA A 228 -1.55 10.87 -8.44
N ALA A 229 -2.24 11.09 -7.31
CA ALA A 229 -1.75 10.67 -6.00
C ALA A 229 -1.53 9.15 -5.86
N VAL A 230 -2.21 8.32 -6.67
CA VAL A 230 -1.95 6.87 -6.73
C VAL A 230 -0.72 6.59 -7.59
N LEU A 231 -0.56 7.30 -8.71
CA LEU A 231 0.59 7.15 -9.60
C LEU A 231 1.89 7.60 -8.94
N GLU A 232 1.84 8.60 -8.05
CA GLU A 232 2.98 9.08 -7.26
C GLU A 232 3.53 8.05 -6.27
N LEU A 233 2.77 7.00 -5.95
CA LEU A 233 3.28 5.90 -5.14
C LEU A 233 4.22 4.97 -5.92
N ILE A 234 4.17 5.01 -7.25
CA ILE A 234 4.96 4.13 -8.10
C ILE A 234 6.43 4.61 -8.05
N PRO A 235 7.39 3.70 -7.77
CA PRO A 235 8.80 4.07 -7.69
C PRO A 235 9.31 4.69 -9.01
N PRO A 236 10.24 5.67 -8.96
CA PRO A 236 10.72 6.36 -10.16
C PRO A 236 11.42 5.46 -11.18
N ASN A 237 11.93 4.30 -10.74
CA ASN A 237 12.60 3.31 -11.59
C ASN A 237 11.61 2.40 -12.35
N VAL A 238 10.31 2.48 -12.07
CA VAL A 238 9.28 1.67 -12.74
C VAL A 238 8.73 2.46 -13.93
N GLU A 239 8.67 1.82 -15.09
CA GLU A 239 8.11 2.45 -16.29
C GLU A 239 6.58 2.60 -16.14
N VAL A 240 6.04 3.80 -16.34
CA VAL A 240 4.59 4.06 -16.27
C VAL A 240 4.07 4.51 -17.63
N ARG A 241 3.10 3.77 -18.18
CA ARG A 241 2.38 4.13 -19.40
C ARG A 241 0.91 4.37 -19.09
N ILE A 242 0.40 5.52 -19.51
CA ILE A 242 -1.00 5.92 -19.29
C ILE A 242 -1.77 5.78 -20.60
N ALA A 243 -2.94 5.13 -20.52
CA ALA A 243 -3.80 4.91 -21.68
C ALA A 243 -4.23 6.23 -22.35
N ARG A 244 -3.95 6.37 -23.64
CA ARG A 244 -4.36 7.53 -24.45
C ARG A 244 -5.78 7.34 -24.97
N LYS A 245 -6.78 7.48 -24.09
CA LYS A 245 -8.20 7.42 -24.47
C LYS A 245 -8.67 8.77 -25.02
N PHE A 246 -8.89 8.84 -26.33
CA PHE A 246 -9.63 9.91 -26.99
C PHE A 246 -11.11 9.53 -27.14
N PRO A 247 -12.06 10.50 -27.10
CA PRO A 247 -13.47 10.21 -27.38
C PRO A 247 -13.61 9.51 -28.73
N GLY A 248 -14.16 8.28 -28.73
CA GLY A 248 -14.38 7.47 -29.94
C GLY A 248 -13.38 6.34 -30.19
N ASN A 249 -12.22 6.29 -29.51
CA ASN A 249 -11.19 5.24 -29.71
C ASN A 249 -10.93 4.37 -28.44
N ASN A 250 -11.97 4.09 -27.65
CA ASN A 250 -11.81 3.36 -26.39
C ASN A 250 -11.40 1.89 -26.57
N ASP A 251 -11.90 1.24 -27.63
CA ASP A 251 -11.58 -0.17 -27.91
C ASP A 251 -10.13 -0.31 -28.43
N GLY A 252 -9.68 0.60 -29.30
CA GLY A 252 -8.29 0.60 -29.80
C GLY A 252 -7.27 0.80 -28.68
N ALA A 253 -7.50 1.79 -27.80
CA ALA A 253 -6.61 2.04 -26.67
C ALA A 253 -6.56 0.89 -25.65
N GLN A 254 -7.63 0.08 -25.57
CA GLN A 254 -7.63 -1.10 -24.71
C GLN A 254 -6.83 -2.24 -25.34
N ASN A 255 -7.02 -2.50 -26.64
CA ASN A 255 -6.26 -3.52 -27.36
C ASN A 255 -4.76 -3.22 -27.34
N GLU A 256 -4.37 -1.98 -27.62
CA GLU A 256 -2.97 -1.54 -27.57
C GLU A 256 -2.33 -1.84 -26.21
N MET A 257 -3.06 -1.57 -25.12
CA MET A 257 -2.55 -1.79 -23.77
C MET A 257 -2.48 -3.28 -23.41
N MET A 258 -3.40 -4.11 -23.92
CA MET A 258 -3.33 -5.56 -23.78
C MET A 258 -2.15 -6.14 -24.57
N GLU A 259 -1.91 -5.68 -25.79
CA GLU A 259 -0.76 -6.06 -26.62
C GLU A 259 0.57 -5.70 -25.94
N GLN A 260 0.69 -4.48 -25.43
CA GLN A 260 1.87 -4.04 -24.67
C GLN A 260 2.11 -4.88 -23.40
N ALA A 261 1.04 -5.29 -22.71
CA ALA A 261 1.16 -6.15 -21.53
C ALA A 261 1.71 -7.53 -21.90
N VAL A 262 1.20 -8.12 -22.98
CA VAL A 262 1.68 -9.42 -23.48
C VAL A 262 3.12 -9.33 -23.96
N GLU A 263 3.49 -8.28 -24.69
CA GLU A 263 4.86 -8.07 -25.17
C GLU A 263 5.85 -7.95 -24.01
N ALA A 264 5.53 -7.12 -23.02
CA ALA A 264 6.38 -6.96 -21.84
C ALA A 264 6.47 -8.23 -20.99
N ALA A 265 5.36 -8.96 -20.84
CA ALA A 265 5.35 -10.24 -20.12
C ALA A 265 6.14 -11.34 -20.86
N ARG A 266 6.12 -11.34 -22.20
CA ARG A 266 6.99 -12.21 -23.02
C ARG A 266 8.46 -11.89 -22.84
N ALA A 267 8.80 -10.62 -22.62
CA ALA A 267 10.15 -10.18 -22.28
C ALA A 267 10.56 -10.44 -20.81
N GLY A 268 9.80 -11.28 -20.07
CA GLY A 268 10.12 -11.63 -18.69
C GLY A 268 9.73 -10.60 -17.63
N ARG A 269 9.08 -9.50 -18.02
CA ARG A 269 8.73 -8.41 -17.09
C ARG A 269 7.46 -8.70 -16.29
N THR A 270 7.40 -8.15 -15.08
CA THR A 270 6.18 -8.07 -14.28
C THR A 270 5.39 -6.82 -14.68
N VAL A 271 4.24 -7.03 -15.32
CA VAL A 271 3.34 -5.97 -15.77
C VAL A 271 2.22 -5.78 -14.77
N VAL A 272 2.05 -4.57 -14.26
CA VAL A 272 0.89 -4.19 -13.44
C VAL A 272 -0.07 -3.36 -14.28
N ARG A 273 -1.22 -3.94 -14.60
CA ARG A 273 -2.33 -3.27 -15.26
C ARG A 273 -3.25 -2.64 -14.21
N LEU A 274 -3.08 -1.34 -14.00
CA LEU A 274 -3.76 -0.56 -12.98
C LEU A 274 -5.07 0.03 -13.52
N LYS A 275 -6.18 -0.36 -12.89
CA LYS A 275 -7.54 0.04 -13.28
C LYS A 275 -8.20 0.84 -12.17
N GLN A 276 -8.98 1.86 -12.54
CA GLN A 276 -9.69 2.65 -11.55
C GLN A 276 -10.80 1.84 -10.88
N GLY A 277 -10.96 1.96 -9.56
CA GLY A 277 -11.98 1.26 -8.80
C GLY A 277 -11.63 -0.21 -8.61
N ASP A 278 -12.59 -1.07 -8.92
CA ASP A 278 -12.41 -2.52 -8.95
C ASP A 278 -12.29 -3.02 -10.40
N PRO A 279 -11.34 -3.91 -10.74
CA PRO A 279 -11.16 -4.38 -12.12
C PRO A 279 -12.39 -5.05 -12.73
N VAL A 280 -13.16 -5.80 -11.92
CA VAL A 280 -14.24 -6.67 -12.41
C VAL A 280 -15.60 -5.98 -12.39
N VAL A 281 -15.78 -4.90 -11.63
CA VAL A 281 -17.03 -4.10 -11.62
C VAL A 281 -16.98 -3.02 -12.71
N TYR A 282 -17.60 -3.29 -13.86
CA TYR A 282 -17.62 -2.41 -15.04
C TYR A 282 -16.23 -1.98 -15.56
N GLY A 283 -15.16 -2.63 -15.09
CA GLY A 283 -13.79 -2.36 -15.51
C GLY A 283 -13.36 -3.11 -16.77
N ARG A 284 -14.16 -4.04 -17.31
CA ARG A 284 -13.78 -4.91 -18.46
C ARG A 284 -12.62 -5.88 -18.17
N ALA A 285 -12.30 -6.17 -16.91
CA ALA A 285 -11.25 -7.13 -16.56
C ALA A 285 -11.44 -8.51 -17.20
N GLY A 286 -12.68 -9.00 -17.32
CA GLY A 286 -12.96 -10.29 -17.95
C GLY A 286 -12.46 -10.39 -19.41
N GLU A 287 -12.55 -9.30 -20.17
CA GLU A 287 -12.02 -9.24 -21.54
C GLU A 287 -10.48 -9.30 -21.55
N GLU A 288 -9.84 -8.53 -20.66
CA GLU A 288 -8.37 -8.51 -20.53
C GLU A 288 -7.84 -9.89 -20.07
N VAL A 289 -8.53 -10.56 -19.14
CA VAL A 289 -8.16 -11.90 -18.66
C VAL A 289 -8.23 -12.94 -19.77
N LEU A 290 -9.30 -12.95 -20.56
CA LEU A 290 -9.44 -13.89 -21.69
C LEU A 290 -8.32 -13.65 -22.72
N TYR A 291 -8.06 -12.38 -23.05
CA TYR A 291 -6.98 -12.03 -23.97
C TYR A 291 -5.61 -12.50 -23.47
N PHE A 292 -5.26 -12.28 -22.20
CA PHE A 292 -3.97 -12.72 -21.66
C PHE A 292 -3.84 -14.25 -21.65
N ARG A 293 -4.93 -14.96 -21.33
CA ARG A 293 -4.98 -16.44 -21.36
C ARG A 293 -4.75 -17.00 -22.76
N GLU A 294 -5.38 -16.41 -23.77
CA GLU A 294 -5.16 -16.78 -25.18
C GLU A 294 -3.69 -16.61 -25.61
N HIS A 295 -2.95 -15.72 -24.96
CA HIS A 295 -1.54 -15.46 -25.22
C HIS A 295 -0.59 -16.20 -24.26
N GLY A 296 -1.11 -17.12 -23.44
CA GLY A 296 -0.32 -17.99 -22.57
C GLY A 296 0.03 -17.40 -21.19
N PHE A 297 -0.63 -16.33 -20.77
CA PHE A 297 -0.44 -15.71 -19.46
C PHE A 297 -1.71 -15.84 -18.60
N GLU A 298 -1.58 -16.41 -17.40
CA GLU A 298 -2.66 -16.41 -16.40
C GLU A 298 -2.48 -15.17 -15.49
N PRO A 299 -3.29 -14.11 -15.67
CA PRO A 299 -3.13 -12.89 -14.89
C PRO A 299 -3.63 -13.08 -13.45
N VAL A 300 -2.93 -12.47 -12.49
CA VAL A 300 -3.41 -12.37 -11.10
C VAL A 300 -4.33 -11.16 -10.99
N VAL A 301 -5.60 -11.38 -10.68
CA VAL A 301 -6.57 -10.29 -10.49
C VAL A 301 -6.64 -9.92 -9.01
N ILE A 302 -6.29 -8.67 -8.69
CA ILE A 302 -6.36 -8.11 -7.33
C ILE A 302 -7.56 -7.16 -7.26
N PRO A 303 -8.56 -7.45 -6.41
CA PRO A 303 -9.74 -6.61 -6.29
C PRO A 303 -9.39 -5.24 -5.73
N GLY A 304 -10.20 -4.25 -6.09
CA GLY A 304 -10.12 -2.89 -5.58
C GLY A 304 -11.38 -2.51 -4.82
N VAL A 305 -11.31 -1.43 -4.05
CA VAL A 305 -12.52 -0.86 -3.46
C VAL A 305 -13.36 -0.24 -4.59
N SER A 306 -14.51 -0.85 -4.90
CA SER A 306 -15.38 -0.36 -5.97
C SER A 306 -16.00 0.99 -5.62
N SER A 307 -16.04 1.89 -6.59
CA SER A 307 -16.69 3.19 -6.47
C SER A 307 -18.19 3.05 -6.17
N ALA A 308 -18.83 1.97 -6.60
CA ALA A 308 -20.23 1.68 -6.33
C ALA A 308 -20.56 1.50 -4.83
N LEU A 309 -19.57 1.13 -4.01
CA LEU A 309 -19.72 1.00 -2.55
C LEU A 309 -19.12 2.20 -1.82
N ALA A 310 -17.92 2.62 -2.24
CA ALA A 310 -17.21 3.71 -1.59
C ALA A 310 -17.86 5.08 -1.83
N GLY A 311 -18.34 5.35 -3.04
CA GLY A 311 -18.99 6.61 -3.38
C GLY A 311 -20.14 6.96 -2.44
N PRO A 312 -21.17 6.09 -2.31
CA PRO A 312 -22.23 6.27 -1.33
C PRO A 312 -21.69 6.42 0.10
N THR A 313 -20.73 5.59 0.50
CA THR A 313 -20.14 5.64 1.85
C THR A 313 -19.51 7.01 2.17
N PHE A 314 -18.72 7.57 1.25
CA PHE A 314 -18.12 8.90 1.41
C PHE A 314 -19.12 10.05 1.26
N ALA A 315 -20.29 9.78 0.72
CA ALA A 315 -21.42 10.71 0.74
C ALA A 315 -22.17 10.64 2.09
N GLY A 316 -22.00 9.57 2.87
CA GLY A 316 -22.79 9.32 4.08
C GLY A 316 -24.10 8.57 3.79
N VAL A 317 -24.18 7.90 2.64
CA VAL A 317 -25.32 7.10 2.19
C VAL A 317 -24.95 5.62 2.27
N PRO A 318 -25.53 4.84 3.21
CA PRO A 318 -25.34 3.40 3.23
C PRO A 318 -26.03 2.75 2.03
N VAL A 319 -25.36 1.82 1.35
CA VAL A 319 -25.97 1.12 0.19
C VAL A 319 -27.09 0.16 0.58
N THR A 320 -27.12 -0.26 1.84
CA THR A 320 -28.17 -1.10 2.43
C THR A 320 -28.44 -0.63 3.85
N GLN A 321 -29.70 -0.65 4.27
CA GLN A 321 -30.10 -0.28 5.62
C GLN A 321 -31.37 -1.05 6.00
N ARG A 322 -31.35 -1.67 7.18
CA ARG A 322 -32.49 -2.46 7.67
C ARG A 322 -33.75 -1.61 7.71
N GLY A 323 -34.84 -2.14 7.14
CA GLY A 323 -36.13 -1.45 7.05
C GLY A 323 -36.20 -0.35 5.98
N VAL A 324 -35.13 -0.18 5.19
CA VAL A 324 -35.04 0.86 4.15
C VAL A 324 -34.61 0.29 2.80
N ALA A 325 -33.46 -0.37 2.73
CA ALA A 325 -32.96 -1.04 1.53
C ALA A 325 -32.34 -2.39 1.88
N GLU A 326 -32.93 -3.46 1.35
CA GLU A 326 -32.53 -4.86 1.56
C GLU A 326 -31.68 -5.39 0.39
N SER A 327 -31.67 -4.68 -0.73
CA SER A 327 -30.88 -5.02 -1.92
C SER A 327 -30.13 -3.82 -2.48
N LEU A 328 -29.00 -4.10 -3.12
CA LEU A 328 -28.21 -3.16 -3.90
C LEU A 328 -28.16 -3.66 -5.35
N MET A 329 -28.44 -2.77 -6.30
CA MET A 329 -28.23 -3.02 -7.71
C MET A 329 -27.25 -2.01 -8.29
N VAL A 330 -26.21 -2.50 -8.95
CA VAL A 330 -25.25 -1.67 -9.67
C VAL A 330 -25.49 -1.85 -11.16
N CYS A 331 -25.73 -0.76 -11.88
CA CYS A 331 -25.89 -0.77 -13.33
C CYS A 331 -25.06 0.32 -14.00
N THR A 332 -24.92 0.25 -15.33
CA THR A 332 -24.34 1.33 -16.13
C THR A 332 -25.45 2.19 -16.73
N GLY A 333 -25.22 3.49 -16.88
CA GLY A 333 -26.10 4.41 -17.60
C GLY A 333 -25.82 4.48 -19.11
N VAL A 334 -24.76 3.83 -19.59
CA VAL A 334 -24.35 3.82 -21.00
C VAL A 334 -23.96 2.42 -21.43
N GLY A 335 -24.52 1.96 -22.55
CA GLY A 335 -24.18 0.71 -23.21
C GLY A 335 -23.01 0.83 -24.19
N ARG A 336 -22.55 -0.31 -24.70
CA ARG A 336 -21.44 -0.37 -25.67
C ARG A 336 -21.75 0.48 -26.91
N LYS A 337 -20.78 1.30 -27.33
CA LYS A 337 -20.91 2.28 -28.44
C LYS A 337 -22.05 3.29 -28.22
N GLY A 338 -22.34 3.62 -26.96
CA GLY A 338 -23.36 4.62 -26.62
C GLY A 338 -24.80 4.12 -26.77
N ARG A 339 -25.01 2.82 -27.00
CA ARG A 339 -26.33 2.19 -27.03
C ARG A 339 -27.06 2.42 -25.71
N ASP A 340 -28.37 2.55 -25.80
CA ASP A 340 -29.23 2.62 -24.62
C ASP A 340 -29.17 1.28 -23.87
N VAL A 341 -29.21 1.40 -22.55
CA VAL A 341 -29.21 0.29 -21.60
C VAL A 341 -30.54 0.28 -20.88
N GLN A 342 -31.06 -0.91 -20.64
CA GLN A 342 -32.28 -1.07 -19.88
C GLN A 342 -31.98 -0.86 -18.40
N LEU A 343 -32.44 0.26 -17.85
CA LEU A 343 -32.31 0.60 -16.43
C LEU A 343 -33.29 -0.25 -15.59
N PRO A 344 -32.95 -0.57 -14.33
CA PRO A 344 -33.88 -1.28 -13.46
C PRO A 344 -35.09 -0.41 -13.10
N GLY A 345 -36.26 -1.02 -13.03
CA GLY A 345 -37.49 -0.38 -12.56
C GLY A 345 -37.44 0.00 -11.08
N TYR A 346 -38.49 0.66 -10.61
CA TYR A 346 -38.59 1.05 -9.20
C TYR A 346 -38.87 -0.13 -8.28
N GLU A 347 -38.16 -0.17 -7.16
CA GLU A 347 -38.43 -1.07 -6.06
C GLU A 347 -38.10 -0.33 -4.76
N ARG A 348 -39.07 -0.22 -3.84
CA ARG A 348 -38.92 0.60 -2.64
C ARG A 348 -37.78 0.14 -1.75
N ALA A 349 -37.59 -1.17 -1.61
CA ALA A 349 -36.59 -1.78 -0.73
C ALA A 349 -35.21 -1.96 -1.41
N ARG A 350 -34.91 -1.22 -2.47
CA ARG A 350 -33.66 -1.32 -3.23
C ARG A 350 -32.93 0.01 -3.33
N THR A 351 -31.62 -0.04 -3.15
CA THR A 351 -30.70 1.03 -3.57
C THR A 351 -30.17 0.69 -4.96
N THR A 352 -30.26 1.64 -5.89
CA THR A 352 -29.73 1.52 -7.25
C THR A 352 -28.57 2.49 -7.44
N VAL A 353 -27.39 1.96 -7.81
CA VAL A 353 -26.22 2.76 -8.17
C VAL A 353 -26.01 2.68 -9.68
N ILE A 354 -26.06 3.83 -10.35
CA ILE A 354 -25.83 3.95 -11.80
C ILE A 354 -24.45 4.57 -12.03
N LEU A 355 -23.53 3.76 -12.56
CA LEU A 355 -22.21 4.20 -13.00
C LEU A 355 -22.29 4.76 -14.42
N MET A 356 -21.37 5.66 -14.77
CA MET A 356 -21.25 6.21 -16.13
C MET A 356 -22.54 6.90 -16.66
N GLY A 357 -23.43 7.37 -15.76
CA GLY A 357 -24.71 7.97 -16.12
C GLY A 357 -24.77 9.50 -16.07
N VAL A 358 -23.87 10.15 -15.34
CA VAL A 358 -23.98 11.60 -15.00
C VAL A 358 -23.97 12.51 -16.23
N ALA A 359 -23.15 12.19 -17.24
CA ALA A 359 -23.11 12.96 -18.49
C ALA A 359 -24.44 12.90 -19.30
N ARG A 360 -25.30 11.91 -19.01
CA ARG A 360 -26.62 11.72 -19.62
C ARG A 360 -27.75 11.82 -18.59
N LEU A 361 -27.53 12.58 -17.51
CA LEU A 361 -28.47 12.69 -16.40
C LEU A 361 -29.91 13.00 -16.85
N PRO A 362 -30.18 13.96 -17.77
CA PRO A 362 -31.55 14.22 -18.22
C PRO A 362 -32.20 13.01 -18.88
N GLN A 363 -31.47 12.27 -19.72
CA GLN A 363 -31.97 11.07 -20.39
C GLN A 363 -32.21 9.93 -19.39
N VAL A 364 -31.32 9.78 -18.40
CA VAL A 364 -31.47 8.78 -17.33
C VAL A 364 -32.70 9.08 -16.48
N VAL A 365 -32.89 10.34 -16.06
CA VAL A 365 -34.06 10.75 -15.25
C VAL A 365 -35.36 10.55 -16.04
N ALA A 366 -35.41 10.93 -17.31
CA ALA A 366 -36.57 10.69 -18.17
C ALA A 366 -36.88 9.19 -18.28
N ALA A 367 -35.87 8.35 -18.52
CA ALA A 367 -36.06 6.90 -18.62
C ALA A 367 -36.53 6.25 -17.30
N LEU A 368 -36.11 6.79 -16.15
CA LEU A 368 -36.52 6.27 -14.83
C LEU A 368 -37.94 6.69 -14.44
N THR A 369 -38.39 7.88 -14.86
CA THR A 369 -39.62 8.51 -14.34
C THR A 369 -40.81 8.46 -15.29
N ASP A 370 -40.60 8.34 -16.60
CA ASP A 370 -41.69 8.31 -17.58
C ASP A 370 -42.50 7.00 -17.48
N PRO A 371 -43.80 7.02 -17.13
CA PRO A 371 -44.64 5.82 -17.06
C PRO A 371 -44.79 5.11 -18.40
N ALA A 372 -44.69 5.82 -19.53
CA ALA A 372 -44.81 5.26 -20.88
C ALA A 372 -43.52 4.59 -21.37
N GLU A 373 -42.38 4.82 -20.71
CA GLU A 373 -41.11 4.21 -21.08
C GLU A 373 -41.08 2.73 -20.65
N THR A 374 -41.21 1.83 -21.62
CA THR A 374 -41.14 0.37 -21.42
C THR A 374 -39.91 -0.27 -22.05
N THR A 375 -39.14 0.47 -22.84
CA THR A 375 -38.00 -0.06 -23.61
C THR A 375 -36.68 0.12 -22.87
N ARG A 376 -36.50 1.27 -22.21
CA ARG A 376 -35.27 1.63 -21.49
C ARG A 376 -35.36 1.39 -19.98
N ARG A 377 -36.48 0.89 -19.48
CA ARG A 377 -36.66 0.53 -18.07
C ARG A 377 -37.34 -0.83 -17.91
N ALA A 378 -36.76 -1.69 -17.07
CA ALA A 378 -37.32 -2.99 -16.71
C ALA A 378 -38.16 -2.87 -15.43
N GLY A 379 -39.44 -2.53 -15.57
CA GLY A 379 -40.40 -2.47 -14.46
C GLY A 379 -41.03 -1.08 -14.24
N PRO A 380 -41.65 -0.85 -13.07
CA PRO A 380 -42.43 0.36 -12.81
C PRO A 380 -41.56 1.62 -12.80
N ALA A 381 -42.17 2.76 -13.12
CA ALA A 381 -41.53 4.07 -13.04
C ALA A 381 -41.20 4.44 -11.59
N TYR A 382 -40.12 5.21 -11.41
CA TYR A 382 -39.76 5.77 -10.11
C TYR A 382 -40.68 6.94 -9.75
N PRO A 383 -41.16 7.03 -8.50
CA PRO A 383 -41.82 8.22 -8.01
C PRO A 383 -40.89 9.44 -8.11
N LEU A 384 -41.41 10.59 -8.55
CA LEU A 384 -40.63 11.82 -8.73
C LEU A 384 -39.95 12.33 -7.44
N HIS A 385 -40.52 12.01 -6.29
CA HIS A 385 -39.99 12.38 -4.97
C HIS A 385 -38.94 11.38 -4.44
N THR A 386 -38.56 10.36 -5.21
CA THR A 386 -37.52 9.40 -4.80
C THR A 386 -36.20 10.15 -4.59
N PRO A 387 -35.52 9.96 -3.45
CA PRO A 387 -34.22 10.57 -3.20
C PRO A 387 -33.17 10.08 -4.21
N ILE A 388 -32.30 11.01 -4.59
CA ILE A 388 -31.18 10.77 -5.49
C ILE A 388 -29.97 11.58 -5.03
N ALA A 389 -28.80 10.97 -5.09
CA ALA A 389 -27.52 11.63 -4.89
C ALA A 389 -26.63 11.46 -6.12
N ILE A 390 -25.94 12.51 -6.54
CA ILE A 390 -24.85 12.45 -7.50
C ILE A 390 -23.54 12.62 -6.73
N VAL A 391 -22.67 11.62 -6.80
CA VAL A 391 -21.36 11.64 -6.14
C VAL A 391 -20.28 11.72 -7.21
N GLU A 392 -19.54 12.81 -7.20
CA GLU A 392 -18.43 13.09 -8.11
C GLU A 392 -17.10 13.05 -7.37
N ARG A 393 -16.10 12.45 -8.02
CA ARG A 393 -14.73 12.34 -7.50
C ARG A 393 -14.68 11.78 -6.08
N ALA A 394 -15.45 10.72 -5.86
CA ALA A 394 -15.54 10.03 -4.57
C ALA A 394 -14.15 9.77 -3.97
N SER A 395 -14.01 10.00 -2.66
CA SER A 395 -12.77 9.89 -1.86
C SER A 395 -11.67 10.92 -2.15
N MET A 396 -11.81 11.78 -3.17
CA MET A 396 -10.82 12.82 -3.46
C MET A 396 -11.08 14.07 -2.60
N PRO A 397 -10.05 14.91 -2.35
CA PRO A 397 -10.23 16.18 -1.62
C PRO A 397 -11.24 17.13 -2.26
N ASP A 398 -11.44 17.02 -3.57
CA ASP A 398 -12.38 17.81 -4.35
C ASP A 398 -13.71 17.08 -4.66
N GLN A 399 -14.04 16.05 -3.86
CA GLN A 399 -15.32 15.34 -3.92
C GLN A 399 -16.49 16.34 -3.86
N ARG A 400 -17.49 16.11 -4.72
CA ARG A 400 -18.76 16.86 -4.70
C ARG A 400 -19.93 15.90 -4.60
N VAL A 401 -20.89 16.24 -3.75
CA VAL A 401 -22.15 15.50 -3.62
C VAL A 401 -23.32 16.44 -3.82
N VAL A 402 -24.24 16.06 -4.70
CA VAL A 402 -25.49 16.79 -4.95
C VAL A 402 -26.65 15.90 -4.54
N TYR A 403 -27.39 16.31 -3.51
CA TYR A 403 -28.60 15.64 -3.03
C TYR A 403 -29.83 16.33 -3.58
N SER A 404 -30.80 15.54 -4.04
CA SER A 404 -32.09 16.07 -4.51
C SER A 404 -33.15 14.96 -4.53
N THR A 405 -34.27 15.24 -5.18
CA THR A 405 -35.24 14.24 -5.63
C THR A 405 -35.11 14.04 -7.14
N LEU A 406 -35.63 12.93 -7.67
CA LEU A 406 -35.67 12.68 -9.11
C LEU A 406 -36.32 13.83 -9.90
N LYS A 407 -37.27 14.55 -9.30
CA LYS A 407 -37.92 15.72 -9.88
C LYS A 407 -36.92 16.86 -10.16
N ASP A 408 -36.04 17.14 -9.21
CA ASP A 408 -35.28 18.39 -9.16
C ASP A 408 -33.77 18.21 -9.40
N ILE A 409 -33.28 16.97 -9.51
CA ILE A 409 -31.84 16.67 -9.61
C ILE A 409 -31.17 17.27 -10.85
N VAL A 410 -31.87 17.36 -11.98
CA VAL A 410 -31.32 17.94 -13.22
C VAL A 410 -31.00 19.42 -13.00
N LEU A 411 -31.97 20.17 -12.47
CA LEU A 411 -31.79 21.58 -12.13
C LEU A 411 -30.73 21.77 -11.03
N ALA A 412 -30.75 20.92 -9.99
CA ALA A 412 -29.75 20.98 -8.92
C ALA A 412 -28.33 20.77 -9.47
N MET A 413 -28.15 19.82 -10.39
CA MET A 413 -26.86 19.57 -11.03
C MET A 413 -26.41 20.74 -11.90
N GLU A 414 -27.30 21.32 -12.71
CA GLU A 414 -27.00 22.52 -13.53
C GLU A 414 -26.59 23.72 -12.66
N SER A 415 -27.31 23.94 -11.54
CA SER A 415 -26.99 25.02 -10.59
C SER A 415 -25.68 24.82 -9.84
N SER A 416 -25.18 23.58 -9.76
CA SER A 416 -23.94 23.23 -9.07
C SER A 416 -22.67 23.53 -9.89
N GLY A 417 -22.83 23.93 -11.16
CA GLY A 417 -21.75 24.22 -12.10
C GLY A 417 -21.30 23.02 -12.94
N GLU A 418 -20.16 23.14 -13.61
CA GLU A 418 -19.65 22.09 -14.51
C GLU A 418 -19.46 20.75 -13.80
N GLN A 419 -19.73 19.65 -14.52
CA GLN A 419 -19.57 18.29 -14.02
C GLN A 419 -18.10 17.96 -13.74
N ARG A 420 -17.86 17.16 -12.70
CA ARG A 420 -16.52 16.73 -12.26
C ARG A 420 -16.40 15.21 -12.41
N PRO A 421 -16.06 14.70 -13.61
CA PRO A 421 -15.87 13.27 -13.77
C PRO A 421 -14.65 12.76 -12.97
N PRO A 422 -14.67 11.49 -12.53
CA PRO A 422 -15.78 10.53 -12.67
C PRO A 422 -16.88 10.76 -11.63
N GLY A 423 -18.14 10.53 -12.02
CA GLY A 423 -19.31 10.62 -11.16
C GLY A 423 -20.26 9.44 -11.29
N MET A 424 -21.06 9.21 -10.25
CA MET A 424 -22.09 8.18 -10.19
C MET A 424 -23.40 8.74 -9.64
N ILE A 425 -24.49 8.01 -9.90
CA ILE A 425 -25.83 8.32 -9.41
C ILE A 425 -26.22 7.24 -8.40
N VAL A 426 -26.77 7.64 -7.25
CA VAL A 426 -27.29 6.76 -6.21
C VAL A 426 -28.77 7.09 -6.03
N LEU A 427 -29.63 6.09 -6.13
CA LEU A 427 -31.08 6.18 -6.05
C LEU A 427 -31.60 5.27 -4.96
N GLY A 428 -32.52 5.74 -4.14
CA GLY A 428 -33.13 4.91 -3.11
C GLY A 428 -33.51 5.70 -1.88
N TRP A 429 -33.92 4.97 -0.85
CA TRP A 429 -34.38 5.55 0.41
C TRP A 429 -33.35 5.48 1.53
N ALA A 430 -32.25 4.74 1.31
CA ALA A 430 -31.20 4.47 2.29
C ALA A 430 -30.35 5.70 2.62
#